data_AF-A0A7W1ABQ1-F1
#
_entry.id   AF-A0A7W1ABQ1-F1
#
_cell.length_a   1.000
_cell.length_b   1.000
_cell.length_c   1.000
_cell.angle_alpha   90.00
_cell.angle_beta   90.00
_cell.angle_gamma   90.00
#
_symmetry.space_group_name_H-M   'P 1'
#
loop_
_entity.id
_entity.type
_entity.pdbx_description
1 polymer ?
#
loop_
_entity_poly.entity_id
_entity_poly.type
_entity_poly.pdbx_seq_one_letter_code
_entity_poly.pdbx_strand_id
1 'polypeptide(L)'
;MRQDQISLQLYTVREETASDMPATLRRISEIGYPAVEFAGYGDLSPQDLKTIIDDLGIRASGAHVPFDSWETDPESVITDMHTLDCTHAILPMAPPEYCRDEAVVAGLAESLNRWGELCRQESVTFSYHNHDFEF
;
A
#
# COMPACT_ATOMS: atom_id res chain seq x y z
N MET A 1 -6.31 -5.70 22.95
CA MET A 1 -5.56 -5.20 21.78
C MET A 1 -4.97 -3.86 22.17
N ARG A 2 -3.68 -3.65 21.93
CA ARG A 2 -3.09 -2.33 22.21
C ARG A 2 -3.53 -1.38 21.09
N GLN A 3 -3.92 -0.14 21.44
CA GLN A 3 -4.41 0.84 20.46
C GLN A 3 -3.38 1.12 19.36
N ASP A 4 -2.08 1.06 19.70
CA ASP A 4 -0.92 1.21 18.79
C ASP A 4 -0.82 0.15 17.68
N GLN A 5 -1.74 -0.83 17.63
CA GLN A 5 -1.80 -1.90 16.63
C GLN A 5 -2.97 -1.80 15.66
N ILE A 6 -3.81 -0.75 15.74
CA ILE A 6 -4.92 -0.56 14.81
C ILE A 6 -4.47 0.37 13.68
N SER A 7 -4.67 -0.05 12.44
CA SER A 7 -4.46 0.79 11.27
C SER A 7 -5.78 0.97 10.51
N LEU A 8 -5.96 2.14 9.91
CA LEU A 8 -7.07 2.41 9.00
C LEU A 8 -6.59 2.30 7.55
N GLN A 9 -7.20 1.38 6.78
CA GLN A 9 -7.04 1.37 5.32
C GLN A 9 -7.85 2.54 4.72
N LEU A 10 -7.12 3.53 4.18
CA LEU A 10 -7.62 4.79 3.66
C LEU A 10 -8.67 4.64 2.54
N TYR A 11 -8.74 3.51 1.84
CA TYR A 11 -9.83 3.26 0.88
C TYR A 11 -11.24 3.37 1.52
N THR A 12 -11.32 3.13 2.84
CA THR A 12 -12.55 3.30 3.64
C THR A 12 -13.09 4.74 3.58
N VAL A 13 -12.21 5.73 3.51
CA VAL A 13 -12.50 7.18 3.47
C VAL A 13 -11.97 7.81 2.18
N ARG A 14 -12.04 7.05 1.08
CA ARG A 14 -11.46 7.43 -0.21
C ARG A 14 -12.00 8.75 -0.78
N GLU A 15 -13.25 9.08 -0.48
CA GLU A 15 -13.88 10.31 -0.96
C GLU A 15 -13.26 11.53 -0.27
N GLU A 16 -13.03 11.44 1.04
CA GLU A 16 -12.37 12.47 1.83
C GLU A 16 -10.90 12.62 1.44
N THR A 17 -10.17 11.51 1.28
CA THR A 17 -8.76 11.57 0.83
C THR A 17 -8.60 12.12 -0.58
N ALA A 18 -9.57 11.86 -1.47
CA ALA A 18 -9.59 12.44 -2.81
C ALA A 18 -9.90 13.94 -2.78
N SER A 19 -10.69 14.40 -1.82
CA SER A 19 -10.99 15.82 -1.65
C SER A 19 -9.83 16.59 -1.00
N ASP A 20 -9.25 16.07 0.07
CA ASP A 20 -8.18 16.70 0.83
C ASP A 20 -7.44 15.65 1.69
N MET A 21 -6.37 15.08 1.13
CA MET A 21 -5.55 14.07 1.82
C MET A 21 -4.94 14.60 3.14
N PRO A 22 -4.28 15.78 3.19
CA PRO A 22 -3.72 16.29 4.45
C PRO A 22 -4.76 16.53 5.55
N ALA A 23 -5.91 17.13 5.22
CA ALA A 23 -6.97 17.35 6.20
C ALA A 23 -7.57 16.04 6.71
N THR A 24 -7.72 15.05 5.83
CA THR A 24 -8.23 13.72 6.18
C THR A 24 -7.27 13.00 7.13
N LEU A 25 -5.96 12.97 6.82
CA LEU A 25 -4.95 12.37 7.70
C LEU A 25 -4.92 13.05 9.09
N ARG A 26 -5.04 14.38 9.13
CA ARG A 26 -5.16 15.12 10.41
C ARG A 26 -6.37 14.66 11.20
N ARG A 27 -7.52 14.52 10.55
CA ARG A 27 -8.75 14.07 11.20
C ARG A 27 -8.64 12.64 11.72
N ILE A 28 -8.00 11.75 10.97
CA ILE A 28 -7.72 10.36 11.37
C ILE A 28 -6.84 10.33 12.63
N SER A 29 -5.80 11.15 12.68
CA SER A 29 -4.93 11.30 13.87
C SER A 29 -5.73 11.80 15.08
N GLU A 30 -6.57 12.83 14.92
CA GLU A 30 -7.44 13.36 16.00
C GLU A 30 -8.45 12.33 16.53
N ILE A 31 -8.93 11.42 15.68
CA ILE A 31 -9.81 10.32 16.08
C ILE A 31 -9.04 9.29 16.94
N GLY A 32 -7.72 9.20 16.77
CA GLY A 32 -6.83 8.37 17.57
C GLY A 32 -6.31 7.12 16.85
N TYR A 33 -6.36 7.07 15.51
CA TYR A 33 -5.68 6.01 14.76
C TYR A 33 -4.16 6.26 14.75
N PRO A 34 -3.33 5.31 15.21
CA PRO A 34 -1.88 5.47 15.26
C PRO A 34 -1.17 5.18 13.93
N ALA A 35 -1.89 4.60 12.96
CA ALA A 35 -1.34 4.19 11.68
C ALA A 35 -2.41 4.18 10.58
N VAL A 36 -1.95 4.26 9.34
CA VAL A 36 -2.77 4.16 8.13
C VAL A 36 -2.13 3.20 7.13
N GLU A 37 -2.97 2.52 6.37
CA GLU A 37 -2.57 1.81 5.16
C GLU A 37 -3.01 2.64 3.95
N PHE A 38 -2.05 3.03 3.10
CA PHE A 38 -2.35 3.89 1.95
C PHE A 38 -3.11 3.13 0.87
N ALA A 39 -4.01 3.84 0.18
CA ALA A 39 -4.70 3.38 -1.02
C ALA A 39 -4.50 4.40 -2.15
N GLY A 40 -3.23 4.57 -2.53
CA GLY A 40 -2.77 5.69 -3.34
C GLY A 40 -2.35 6.88 -2.48
N TYR A 41 -1.63 7.82 -3.12
CA TYR A 41 -1.01 8.97 -2.46
C TYR A 41 -1.73 10.30 -2.73
N GLY A 42 -2.82 10.26 -3.50
CA GLY A 42 -3.43 11.46 -4.07
C GLY A 42 -2.45 12.15 -5.04
N ASP A 43 -2.46 13.48 -5.06
CA ASP A 43 -1.53 14.29 -5.85
C ASP A 43 -0.23 14.66 -5.08
N LEU A 44 0.06 13.96 -3.98
CA LEU A 44 1.21 14.23 -3.12
C LEU A 44 2.36 13.26 -3.40
N SER A 45 3.59 13.75 -3.19
CA SER A 45 4.76 12.89 -3.22
C SER A 45 4.88 12.03 -1.95
N PRO A 46 5.57 10.88 -1.99
CA PRO A 46 5.89 10.10 -0.80
C PRO A 46 6.60 10.92 0.29
N GLN A 47 7.45 11.88 -0.11
CA GLN A 47 8.18 12.75 0.83
C GLN A 47 7.25 13.74 1.55
N ASP A 48 6.28 14.30 0.83
CA ASP A 48 5.28 15.20 1.43
C ASP A 48 4.39 14.42 2.39
N LEU A 49 3.94 13.23 1.98
CA LEU A 49 3.15 12.34 2.83
C LEU A 49 3.92 11.95 4.10
N LYS A 50 5.21 11.60 3.98
CA LYS A 50 6.05 11.28 5.12
C LYS A 50 6.10 12.42 6.13
N THR A 51 6.33 13.63 5.63
CA THR A 51 6.35 14.84 6.47
C THR A 51 5.02 15.02 7.21
N ILE A 52 3.90 14.86 6.51
CA ILE A 52 2.56 14.99 7.09
C ILE A 52 2.30 13.94 8.17
N ILE A 53 2.58 12.67 7.91
CA ILE A 53 2.29 11.61 8.88
C ILE A 53 3.18 11.71 10.12
N ASP A 54 4.45 12.11 9.96
CA ASP A 54 5.37 12.36 11.08
C ASP A 54 4.88 13.51 11.96
N ASP A 55 4.47 14.63 11.36
CA ASP A 55 3.92 15.80 12.08
C ASP A 55 2.63 15.46 12.85
N LEU A 56 1.85 14.51 12.32
CA LEU A 56 0.61 14.04 12.93
C LEU A 56 0.82 12.89 13.92
N GLY A 57 2.04 12.38 14.06
CA GLY A 57 2.37 11.26 14.95
C GLY A 57 1.74 9.93 14.54
N ILE A 58 1.41 9.75 13.25
CA ILE A 58 0.85 8.50 12.71
C ILE A 58 1.88 7.82 11.80
N ARG A 59 1.79 6.50 11.65
CA ARG A 59 2.73 5.70 10.85
C ARG A 59 2.08 5.15 9.58
N ALA A 60 2.89 4.89 8.55
CA ALA A 60 2.50 4.05 7.44
C ALA A 60 2.62 2.57 7.85
N SER A 61 1.50 1.84 7.94
CA SER A 61 1.53 0.40 8.22
C SER A 61 1.66 -0.45 6.97
N GLY A 62 1.27 0.11 5.82
CA GLY A 62 1.27 -0.55 4.52
C GLY A 62 0.85 0.41 3.41
N ALA A 63 1.02 0.00 2.16
CA ALA A 63 0.48 0.71 1.02
C ALA A 63 -0.01 -0.26 -0.05
N HIS A 64 -1.22 -0.02 -0.56
CA HIS A 64 -1.68 -0.62 -1.80
C HIS A 64 -0.92 -0.02 -2.98
N VAL A 65 -0.25 -0.88 -3.74
CA VAL A 65 0.54 -0.54 -4.91
C VAL A 65 -0.11 -1.16 -6.16
N PRO A 66 -0.47 -0.37 -7.19
CA PRO A 66 -1.09 -0.88 -8.40
C PRO A 66 -0.25 -1.93 -9.12
N PHE A 67 -0.91 -2.88 -9.79
CA PHE A 67 -0.25 -3.92 -10.59
C PHE A 67 0.76 -3.36 -11.59
N ASP A 68 0.37 -2.33 -12.35
CA ASP A 68 1.21 -1.72 -13.38
C ASP A 68 2.51 -1.11 -12.84
N SER A 69 2.51 -0.64 -11.58
CA SER A 69 3.72 -0.13 -10.93
C SER A 69 4.75 -1.24 -10.72
N TRP A 70 4.30 -2.44 -10.38
CA TRP A 70 5.17 -3.61 -10.22
C TRP A 70 5.71 -4.15 -11.55
N GLU A 71 4.93 -4.04 -12.62
CA GLU A 71 5.36 -4.42 -13.96
C GLU A 71 6.35 -3.41 -14.57
N THR A 72 6.14 -2.12 -14.30
CA THR A 72 6.89 -1.04 -14.96
C THR A 72 8.18 -0.68 -14.21
N ASP A 73 8.11 -0.48 -12.89
CA ASP A 73 9.23 0.02 -12.08
C ASP A 73 9.08 -0.41 -10.60
N PRO A 74 9.31 -1.71 -10.29
CA PRO A 74 9.22 -2.22 -8.92
C PRO A 74 10.29 -1.62 -7.99
N GLU A 75 11.42 -1.15 -8.51
CA GLU A 75 12.45 -0.46 -7.74
C GLU A 75 11.96 0.90 -7.21
N SER A 76 11.20 1.66 -8.02
CA SER A 76 10.55 2.90 -7.53
C SER A 76 9.54 2.62 -6.42
N VAL A 77 8.80 1.50 -6.49
CA VAL A 77 7.88 1.11 -5.41
C VAL A 77 8.62 0.92 -4.10
N ILE A 78 9.76 0.22 -4.12
CA ILE A 78 10.57 -0.01 -2.93
C ILE A 78 11.16 1.32 -2.40
N THR A 79 11.58 2.20 -3.31
CA THR A 79 12.04 3.55 -2.95
C THR A 79 10.96 4.33 -2.18
N ASP A 80 9.72 4.32 -2.67
CA ASP A 80 8.60 4.98 -2.01
C ASP A 80 8.31 4.38 -0.63
N MET A 81 8.41 3.05 -0.49
CA MET A 81 8.25 2.36 0.80
C MET A 81 9.28 2.85 1.81
N HIS A 82 10.55 2.96 1.41
CA HIS A 82 11.59 3.52 2.27
C HIS A 82 11.35 4.98 2.61
N THR A 83 10.94 5.81 1.66
CA THR A 83 10.62 7.22 1.93
C THR A 83 9.52 7.35 2.99
N LEU A 84 8.53 6.46 2.98
CA LEU A 84 7.42 6.48 3.92
C LEU A 84 7.71 5.81 5.27
N ASP A 85 8.91 5.24 5.48
CA ASP A 85 9.19 4.28 6.55
C ASP A 85 8.15 3.12 6.62
N CYS A 86 7.63 2.72 5.46
CA CYS A 86 6.63 1.67 5.30
C CYS A 86 7.32 0.34 4.98
N THR A 87 6.96 -0.74 5.68
CA THR A 87 7.58 -2.06 5.50
C THR A 87 6.67 -3.07 4.79
N HIS A 88 5.48 -2.66 4.36
CA HIS A 88 4.51 -3.54 3.70
C HIS A 88 4.03 -2.92 2.38
N ALA A 89 4.42 -3.54 1.27
CA ALA A 89 3.93 -3.21 -0.07
C ALA A 89 2.92 -4.26 -0.49
N ILE A 90 1.69 -3.86 -0.77
CA ILE A 90 0.55 -4.77 -0.96
C ILE A 90 0.04 -4.60 -2.39
N LEU A 91 0.03 -5.66 -3.18
CA LEU A 91 -0.75 -5.71 -4.42
C LEU A 91 -2.22 -5.91 -4.04
N PRO A 92 -3.10 -4.90 -4.22
CA PRO A 92 -4.47 -4.98 -3.74
C PRO A 92 -5.33 -5.95 -4.53
N MET A 93 -4.98 -6.19 -5.80
CA MET A 93 -5.60 -7.17 -6.68
C MET A 93 -4.76 -7.32 -7.94
N ALA A 94 -4.79 -8.50 -8.57
CA ALA A 94 -4.37 -8.67 -9.95
C ALA A 94 -5.50 -8.26 -10.91
N PRO A 95 -5.21 -7.79 -12.14
CA PRO A 95 -6.22 -7.58 -13.15
C PRO A 95 -6.97 -8.90 -13.45
N PRO A 96 -8.30 -8.89 -13.67
CA PRO A 96 -9.10 -10.12 -13.77
C PRO A 96 -8.62 -11.13 -14.82
N GLU A 97 -7.99 -10.66 -15.90
CA GLU A 97 -7.38 -11.49 -16.93
C GLU A 97 -6.25 -12.39 -16.42
N TYR A 98 -5.62 -12.03 -15.30
CA TYR A 98 -4.56 -12.84 -14.67
C TYR A 98 -5.10 -14.01 -13.84
N CYS A 99 -6.42 -14.07 -13.61
CA CYS A 99 -7.09 -15.12 -12.85
C CYS A 99 -7.93 -16.06 -13.75
N ARG A 100 -7.77 -15.98 -15.08
CA ARG A 100 -8.69 -16.62 -16.04
C ARG A 100 -8.49 -18.14 -16.22
N ASP A 101 -7.25 -18.62 -16.11
CA ASP A 101 -6.87 -20.02 -16.33
C ASP A 101 -5.56 -20.37 -15.61
N GLU A 102 -5.30 -21.68 -15.44
CA GLU A 102 -4.15 -22.21 -14.69
C GLU A 102 -2.80 -21.70 -15.20
N ALA A 103 -2.62 -21.59 -16.52
CA ALA A 103 -1.35 -21.17 -17.10
C ALA A 103 -1.08 -19.69 -16.82
N VAL A 104 -2.12 -18.85 -16.88
CA VAL A 104 -1.99 -17.43 -16.55
C VAL A 104 -1.78 -17.22 -15.05
N VAL A 105 -2.48 -17.97 -14.20
CA VAL A 105 -2.26 -17.92 -12.75
C VAL A 105 -0.85 -18.36 -12.38
N ALA A 106 -0.30 -19.37 -13.06
CA ALA A 106 1.10 -19.76 -12.88
C ALA A 106 2.07 -18.63 -13.25
N GLY A 107 1.81 -17.92 -14.37
CA GLY A 107 2.59 -16.74 -14.76
C GLY A 107 2.48 -15.59 -13.75
N LEU A 108 1.28 -15.35 -13.20
CA LEU A 108 1.10 -14.39 -12.11
C LEU A 108 1.94 -14.78 -10.89
N ALA A 109 1.91 -16.05 -10.48
CA ALA A 109 2.69 -16.54 -9.34
C ALA A 109 4.21 -16.34 -9.54
N GLU A 110 4.72 -16.49 -10.76
CA GLU A 110 6.10 -16.17 -11.10
C GLU A 110 6.41 -14.67 -10.93
N SER A 111 5.53 -13.78 -11.40
CA SER A 111 5.65 -12.33 -11.16
C SER A 111 5.63 -11.99 -9.67
N LEU A 112 4.68 -12.54 -8.91
CA LEU A 112 4.57 -12.32 -7.45
C LEU A 112 5.84 -12.78 -6.71
N ASN A 113 6.41 -13.94 -7.08
CA ASN A 113 7.67 -14.42 -6.52
C ASN A 113 8.84 -13.47 -6.80
N ARG A 114 8.93 -12.96 -8.05
CA ARG A 114 9.96 -12.02 -8.45
C ARG A 114 9.88 -10.72 -7.65
N TRP A 115 8.69 -10.13 -7.54
CA TRP A 115 8.49 -8.90 -6.76
C TRP A 115 8.73 -9.11 -5.27
N GLY A 116 8.26 -10.24 -4.73
CA GLY A 116 8.51 -10.59 -3.33
C GLY A 116 9.99 -10.73 -3.01
N GLU A 117 10.79 -11.31 -3.90
CA GLU A 117 12.24 -11.42 -3.73
C GLU A 117 12.94 -10.05 -3.77
N LEU A 118 12.54 -9.16 -4.68
CA LEU A 118 13.05 -7.78 -4.73
C LEU A 118 12.75 -7.03 -3.42
N CYS A 119 11.50 -7.06 -2.95
CA CYS A 119 11.14 -6.42 -1.69
C CYS A 119 11.92 -7.00 -0.51
N ARG A 120 12.08 -8.33 -0.46
CA ARG A 120 12.78 -9.01 0.64
C ARG A 120 14.25 -8.58 0.75
N GLN A 121 14.92 -8.34 -0.37
CA GLN A 121 16.32 -7.86 -0.39
C GLN A 121 16.46 -6.50 0.29
N GLU A 122 15.42 -5.68 0.22
CA GLU A 122 15.36 -4.33 0.76
C GLU A 122 14.56 -4.26 2.09
N SER A 123 14.34 -5.40 2.75
CA SER A 123 13.58 -5.47 4.03
C SER A 123 12.13 -4.95 3.95
N VAL A 124 11.53 -4.97 2.76
CA VAL A 124 10.10 -4.71 2.54
C VAL A 124 9.37 -6.06 2.41
N THR A 125 8.20 -6.17 3.03
CA THR A 125 7.33 -7.34 2.89
C THR A 125 6.36 -7.10 1.74
N PHE A 126 6.44 -7.92 0.69
CA PHE A 126 5.42 -7.98 -0.34
C PHE A 126 4.21 -8.80 0.14
N SER A 127 3.00 -8.35 -0.17
CA SER A 127 1.75 -9.06 0.15
C SER A 127 0.77 -8.97 -1.01
N TYR A 128 -0.07 -10.00 -1.16
CA TYR A 128 -1.23 -9.98 -2.05
C TYR A 128 -2.50 -9.93 -1.21
N HIS A 129 -3.42 -9.03 -1.52
CA HIS A 129 -4.71 -8.91 -0.83
C HIS A 129 -5.81 -9.53 -1.70
N ASN A 130 -6.39 -10.63 -1.23
CA ASN A 130 -7.44 -11.31 -1.98
C ASN A 130 -8.80 -10.61 -1.86
N HIS A 131 -9.65 -10.84 -2.85
CA HIS A 131 -11.06 -10.51 -2.89
C HIS A 131 -11.89 -11.80 -3.01
N ASP A 132 -13.09 -11.69 -3.58
CA ASP A 132 -14.02 -12.79 -3.82
C ASP A 132 -13.70 -13.54 -5.12
N PHE A 133 -13.27 -12.85 -6.18
CA PHE A 133 -13.06 -13.41 -7.51
C PHE A 133 -11.84 -14.34 -7.64
N GLU A 134 -11.02 -14.47 -6.60
CA GLU A 134 -9.92 -15.45 -6.55
C GLU A 134 -10.39 -16.88 -6.22
N PHE A 135 -11.64 -17.11 -5.80
CA PHE A 135 -12.13 -18.40 -5.30
C PHE A 135 -13.41 -18.93 -5.97
#